data_AF-A0A975YL23-F1
#
_entry.id   AF-A0A975YL23-F1
#
_cell.length_a   1.000
_cell.length_b   1.000
_cell.length_c   1.000
_cell.angle_alpha   90.00
_cell.angle_beta   90.00
_cell.angle_gamma   90.00
#
_symmetry.space_group_name_H-M   'P 1'
#
loop_
_entity.id
_entity.type
_entity.pdbx_description
1 polymer ?
#
loop_
_entity_poly.entity_id
_entity_poly.type
_entity_poly.pdbx_seq_one_letter_code
_entity_poly.pdbx_strand_id
1 'polypeptide(L)' 'MAERWCTSCHAVGPGAGRATDGAPTLQSVADRASTTVTSLTVFLRTPHDRMPDLSLTREETEDLIAYILSLRRR' A
#
# COMPACT_ATOMS: atom_id res chain seq x y z
N MET A 1 6.31 4.52 8.76
CA MET A 1 4.89 4.73 8.39
C MET A 1 4.25 3.46 7.87
N ALA A 2 4.68 2.93 6.71
CA ALA A 2 4.07 1.74 6.10
C ALA A 2 4.07 0.50 7.00
N GLU A 3 5.11 0.32 7.82
CA GLU A 3 5.16 -0.79 8.78
C GLU A 3 3.99 -0.77 9.77
N ARG A 4 3.60 0.40 10.26
CA ARG A 4 2.51 0.57 11.23
C ARG A 4 1.15 0.21 10.63
N TRP A 5 0.92 0.59 9.39
CA TRP A 5 -0.41 0.53 8.77
C TRP A 5 -0.62 -0.68 7.87
N CYS A 6 0.45 -1.24 7.32
CA CYS A 6 0.33 -2.23 6.25
C CYS A 6 0.82 -3.62 6.67
N THR A 7 1.69 -3.79 7.67
CA THR A 7 2.34 -5.09 7.94
C THR A 7 1.42 -6.16 8.53
N SER A 8 0.26 -5.78 9.07
CA SER A 8 -0.74 -6.76 9.52
C SER A 8 -1.25 -7.63 8.37
N CYS A 9 -1.20 -7.10 7.14
CA CYS A 9 -1.81 -7.71 5.97
C CYS A 9 -0.89 -7.74 4.74
N HIS A 10 0.06 -6.83 4.60
CA HIS A 10 0.89 -6.70 3.43
C HIS A 10 2.35 -6.95 3.78
N ALA A 11 3.05 -7.62 2.88
CA ALA A 11 4.50 -7.65 2.92
C ALA A 11 5.02 -6.26 2.49
N VAL A 12 5.73 -5.62 3.42
CA VAL A 12 6.31 -4.28 3.28
C VAL A 12 7.81 -4.44 2.99
N GLY A 13 8.32 -3.67 2.04
CA GLY A 13 9.73 -3.68 1.64
C GLY A 13 10.00 -4.38 0.29
N PRO A 14 11.13 -4.04 -0.35
CA PRO A 14 11.52 -4.61 -1.64
C PRO A 14 11.87 -6.09 -1.48
N GLY A 15 11.33 -6.93 -2.35
CA GLY A 15 11.59 -8.39 -2.31
C GLY A 15 11.00 -9.09 -1.09
N ALA A 16 10.16 -8.42 -0.30
CA ALA A 16 9.43 -9.04 0.79
C ALA A 16 8.58 -10.20 0.24
N GLY A 17 8.55 -11.31 0.98
CA GLY A 17 7.85 -12.53 0.60
C GLY A 17 6.33 -12.37 0.56
N ARG A 18 5.59 -13.48 0.51
CA ARG A 18 4.11 -13.42 0.56
C ARG A 18 3.64 -12.94 1.92
N ALA A 19 2.67 -12.04 1.93
CA ALA A 19 1.96 -11.69 3.15
C ALA A 19 1.15 -12.89 3.65
N THR A 20 0.97 -12.99 4.96
CA THR A 20 0.44 -14.17 5.65
C THR A 20 -1.07 -14.38 5.46
N ASP A 21 -1.78 -13.40 4.93
CA ASP A 21 -3.25 -13.33 4.87
C ASP A 21 -3.82 -13.34 3.44
N GLY A 22 -2.95 -13.50 2.43
CA GLY A 22 -3.33 -13.51 1.02
C GLY A 22 -3.39 -12.14 0.35
N ALA A 23 -3.08 -11.05 1.06
CA ALA A 23 -3.00 -9.72 0.43
C ALA A 23 -1.76 -9.63 -0.50
N PRO A 24 -1.82 -8.80 -1.55
CA PRO A 24 -0.67 -8.57 -2.43
C PRO A 24 0.47 -7.88 -1.66
N THR A 25 1.72 -8.15 -2.04
CA THR A 25 2.86 -7.39 -1.50
C THR A 25 2.78 -5.94 -1.98
N LEU A 26 3.29 -4.99 -1.18
CA LEU A 26 3.29 -3.58 -1.62
C LEU A 26 4.13 -3.37 -2.88
N GLN A 27 5.18 -4.18 -3.08
CA GLN A 27 5.94 -4.24 -4.34
C GLN A 27 5.03 -4.61 -5.52
N SER A 28 4.24 -5.67 -5.39
CA SER A 28 3.34 -6.12 -6.47
C SER A 28 2.21 -5.13 -6.75
N VAL A 29 1.83 -4.30 -5.76
CA VAL A 29 0.93 -3.17 -5.96
C VAL A 29 1.64 -2.06 -6.72
N ALA A 30 2.85 -1.70 -6.31
CA ALA A 30 3.67 -0.66 -6.94
C ALA A 30 3.96 -0.93 -8.43
N ASP A 31 4.18 -2.21 -8.78
CA ASP A 31 4.55 -2.67 -10.13
C ASP A 31 3.36 -2.63 -11.12
N ARG A 32 2.12 -2.40 -10.66
CA ARG A 32 0.95 -2.28 -11.56
C ARG A 32 0.98 -0.95 -12.31
N ALA A 33 0.72 -0.98 -13.61
CA ALA A 33 0.62 0.23 -14.44
C ALA A 33 -0.50 1.19 -14.00
N SER A 34 -1.56 0.65 -13.38
CA SER A 34 -2.66 1.44 -12.83
C SER A 34 -2.34 2.13 -11.50
N THR A 35 -1.24 1.77 -10.84
CA THR A 35 -0.85 2.35 -9.54
C THR A 35 -0.23 3.73 -9.75
N THR A 36 -1.07 4.74 -9.56
CA THR A 36 -0.74 6.17 -9.65
C THR A 36 -1.02 6.85 -8.32
N VAL A 37 -0.54 8.09 -8.15
CA VAL A 37 -0.88 8.92 -6.98
C VAL A 37 -2.41 9.00 -6.83
N THR A 38 -3.11 9.35 -7.91
CA THR A 38 -4.58 9.50 -7.88
C THR A 38 -5.30 8.21 -7.52
N SER A 39 -4.92 7.08 -8.11
CA SER A 39 -5.58 5.80 -7.80
C SER A 39 -5.37 5.40 -6.34
N LEU A 40 -4.16 5.59 -5.80
CA LEU A 40 -3.85 5.25 -4.42
C LEU A 40 -4.57 6.19 -3.43
N THR A 41 -4.69 7.48 -3.73
CA THR A 41 -5.43 8.43 -2.88
C THR A 41 -6.89 8.02 -2.71
N VAL A 42 -7.54 7.59 -3.79
CA VAL A 42 -8.94 7.12 -3.74
C VAL A 42 -9.02 5.77 -3.02
N PHE A 43 -8.10 4.85 -3.35
CA PHE A 43 -8.08 3.50 -2.80
C PHE A 43 -7.89 3.48 -1.28
N LEU A 44 -6.95 4.27 -0.75
CA LEU A 44 -6.65 4.32 0.70
C LEU A 44 -7.76 4.95 1.54
N ARG A 45 -8.73 5.62 0.91
CA ARG A 45 -9.90 6.24 1.57
C ARG A 45 -11.17 5.41 1.47
N THR A 46 -11.09 4.28 0.76
CA THR A 46 -12.26 3.45 0.47
C THR A 46 -12.03 2.07 1.08
N PRO A 47 -12.79 1.67 2.11
CA PRO A 47 -12.75 0.30 2.62
C PRO A 47 -13.09 -0.69 1.51
N HIS A 48 -12.40 -1.83 1.46
CA HIS A 48 -12.67 -2.88 0.47
C HIS A 48 -12.24 -4.26 0.98
N ASP A 49 -12.98 -5.31 0.60
CA ASP A 49 -12.76 -6.69 1.04
C ASP A 49 -12.50 -6.81 2.55
N ARG A 50 -11.25 -7.04 2.95
CA ARG A 50 -10.79 -7.13 4.35
C ARG A 50 -9.99 -5.92 4.82
N MET A 51 -9.72 -4.95 3.93
CA MET A 51 -9.00 -3.73 4.28
C MET A 51 -9.98 -2.74 4.93
N PRO A 52 -9.80 -2.43 6.23
CA PRO A 52 -10.68 -1.50 6.94
C PRO A 52 -10.43 -0.06 6.49
N ASP A 53 -11.30 0.85 6.93
CA ASP A 53 -10.96 2.27 6.94
C ASP A 53 -9.80 2.51 7.92
N LEU A 54 -8.66 2.95 7.41
CA LEU A 54 -7.47 3.23 8.22
C LEU A 54 -7.52 4.61 8.90
N SER A 55 -8.52 5.45 8.57
CA SER A 55 -8.69 6.81 9.10
C SER A 55 -7.41 7.65 9.01
N LEU A 56 -6.67 7.48 7.91
CA LEU A 56 -5.39 8.15 7.67
C LEU A 56 -5.58 9.66 7.55
N THR A 57 -4.67 10.41 8.16
CA THR A 57 -4.54 11.83 7.86
C THR A 57 -4.07 12.04 6.41
N ARG A 58 -4.18 13.29 5.93
CA ARG A 58 -3.68 13.65 4.59
C ARG A 58 -2.18 13.37 4.46
N GLU A 59 -1.40 13.75 5.46
CA GLU A 59 0.06 13.55 5.48
C GLU A 59 0.41 12.05 5.51
N GLU A 60 -0.26 11.26 6.34
CA GLU A 60 -0.07 9.81 6.36
C GLU A 60 -0.43 9.15 5.01
N THR A 61 -1.48 9.64 4.36
CA THR A 61 -1.87 9.16 3.02
C THR A 61 -0.77 9.48 2.00
N GLU A 62 -0.25 10.71 1.98
CA GLU A 62 0.80 11.14 1.06
C GLU A 62 2.10 10.36 1.26
N ASP A 63 2.51 10.16 2.51
CA ASP A 63 3.69 9.35 2.87
C ASP A 63 3.56 7.90 2.43
N LEU A 64 2.39 7.28 2.64
CA LEU A 64 2.15 5.90 2.20
C LEU A 64 2.16 5.78 0.68
N ILE A 65 1.57 6.75 -0.04
CA ILE A 65 1.61 6.78 -1.50
C ILE A 65 3.05 6.91 -2.00
N ALA A 66 3.81 7.86 -1.45
CA ALA A 66 5.22 8.06 -1.82
C ALA A 66 6.03 6.78 -1.58
N TYR A 67 5.81 6.12 -0.43
CA TYR A 67 6.45 4.86 -0.13
C TYR A 67 6.09 3.75 -1.14
N ILE A 68 4.80 3.50 -1.40
CA ILE A 68 4.38 2.46 -2.34
C ILE A 68 4.98 2.71 -3.73
N LEU A 69 4.93 3.95 -4.22
CA LEU A 69 5.50 4.29 -5.53
C LEU A 69 7.02 4.14 -5.57
N SER A 70 7.72 4.38 -4.46
CA SER A 70 9.18 4.21 -4.37
C SER A 70 9.64 2.76 -4.53
N LEU A 71 8.76 1.78 -4.28
CA LEU A 71 9.08 0.37 -4.43
C LEU A 71 9.20 -0.05 -5.89
N ARG A 72 8.59 0.69 -6.83
CA ARG A 72 8.56 0.30 -8.24
C ARG A 72 9.98 0.12 -8.78
N ARG A 73 10.29 -1.09 -9.23
CA ARG A 73 11.57 -1.36 -9.89
C ARG A 73 11.55 -0.69 -11.27
N ARG A 74 12.67 -0.06 -11.63
CA ARG A 74 12.88 0.49 -12.97
C ARG A 74 13.10 -0.60 -13.98
#